data_AF-A8MM12-F1
#
_entry.id   AF-A8MM12-F1
#
_cell.length_a   1.000
_cell.length_b   1.000
_cell.length_c   1.000
_cell.angle_alpha   90.00
_cell.angle_beta   90.00
_cell.angle_gamma   90.00
#
_symmetry.space_group_name_H-M   'P 1'
#
loop_
_entity.id
_entity.type
_entity.pdbx_description
1 polymer ?
#
loop_
_entity_poly.entity_id
_entity_poly.type
_entity_poly.pdbx_seq_one_letter_code
_entity_poly.pdbx_strand_id
1 'polypeptide(L)'
;MRIHRNIDVSKFLSSMKKSKDIFQIRSKEVEEQRRILEMSKQQLENMALGNKLERIARKISRGDRVNNEERALLGKHNPEKLRKADMASKRRKELESRLKSAKNEKEARDIIMEASVEVGQVLSNKDNEYGELLSDAYDKAIHEYHSGISKESGKSNMEAIIEHRNTKRKLDIKI
;
A
#
# COMPACT_ATOMS: atom_id res chain seq x y z
N MET A 1 72.53 12.19 -43.55
CA MET A 1 72.77 11.97 -42.10
C MET A 1 71.58 11.17 -41.55
N ARG A 2 71.71 9.84 -41.37
CA ARG A 2 70.61 8.98 -40.86
C ARG A 2 70.73 8.84 -39.35
N ILE A 3 69.86 9.54 -38.61
CA ILE A 3 69.74 9.39 -37.15
C ILE A 3 69.11 8.02 -36.86
N HIS A 4 69.92 7.05 -36.43
CA HIS A 4 69.41 5.79 -35.91
C HIS A 4 68.96 6.05 -34.46
N ARG A 5 67.65 6.19 -34.24
CA ARG A 5 67.10 6.18 -32.88
C ARG A 5 67.24 4.76 -32.35
N ASN A 6 68.16 4.56 -31.42
CA ASN A 6 68.30 3.30 -30.71
C ASN A 6 67.12 3.19 -29.74
N ILE A 7 66.04 2.54 -30.16
CA ILE A 7 64.89 2.27 -29.30
C ILE A 7 65.33 1.17 -28.34
N ASP A 8 65.32 1.48 -27.05
CA ASP A 8 65.50 0.47 -26.01
C ASP A 8 64.25 -0.45 -26.01
N VAL A 9 64.37 -1.55 -26.76
CA VAL A 9 63.33 -2.56 -26.93
C VAL A 9 62.90 -3.14 -25.57
N SER A 10 63.83 -3.25 -24.61
CA SER A 10 63.52 -3.74 -23.26
C SER A 10 62.59 -2.78 -22.52
N LYS A 11 62.89 -1.47 -22.56
CA LYS A 11 62.04 -0.43 -21.96
C LYS A 11 60.66 -0.36 -22.63
N PHE A 12 60.60 -0.51 -23.96
CA PHE A 12 59.34 -0.56 -24.71
C PHE A 12 58.48 -1.78 -24.30
N LEU A 13 59.05 -2.98 -24.28
CA LEU A 13 58.35 -4.21 -23.90
C LEU A 13 57.85 -4.17 -22.43
N SER A 14 58.65 -3.61 -21.52
CA SER A 14 58.25 -3.39 -20.12
C SER A 14 57.05 -2.42 -20.00
N SER A 15 57.04 -1.34 -20.79
CA SER A 15 55.91 -0.40 -20.83
C SER A 15 54.63 -1.03 -21.41
N MET A 16 54.75 -1.86 -22.45
CA MET A 16 53.64 -2.61 -23.04
C MET A 16 53.05 -3.63 -22.07
N LYS A 17 53.90 -4.34 -21.30
CA LYS A 17 53.42 -5.28 -20.28
C LYS A 17 52.61 -4.56 -19.18
N LYS A 18 53.15 -3.46 -18.63
CA LYS A 18 52.43 -2.62 -17.65
C LYS A 18 51.10 -2.10 -18.18
N SER A 19 51.06 -1.66 -19.44
CA SER A 19 49.83 -1.19 -20.08
C SER A 19 48.79 -2.30 -20.21
N LYS A 20 49.20 -3.52 -20.61
CA LYS A 20 48.31 -4.68 -20.67
C LYS A 20 47.76 -5.07 -19.31
N ASP A 21 48.59 -5.05 -18.27
CA ASP A 21 48.17 -5.37 -16.90
C ASP A 21 47.14 -4.34 -16.38
N ILE A 22 47.40 -3.04 -16.60
CA ILE A 22 46.45 -1.96 -16.25
C ILE A 22 45.13 -2.11 -17.01
N PHE A 23 45.18 -2.43 -18.30
CA PHE A 23 43.98 -2.64 -19.11
C PHE A 23 43.16 -3.84 -18.59
N GLN A 24 43.82 -4.95 -18.26
CA GLN A 24 43.16 -6.12 -17.69
C GLN A 24 42.52 -5.84 -16.33
N ILE A 25 43.21 -5.12 -15.44
CA ILE A 25 42.68 -4.73 -14.13
C ILE A 25 41.44 -3.85 -14.31
N ARG A 26 41.53 -2.79 -15.13
CA ARG A 26 40.39 -1.90 -15.42
C ARG A 26 39.23 -2.65 -16.07
N SER A 27 39.50 -3.60 -16.96
CA SER A 27 38.47 -4.44 -17.58
C SER A 27 37.72 -5.29 -16.56
N LYS A 28 38.44 -5.88 -15.58
CA LYS A 28 37.82 -6.66 -14.50
C LYS A 28 37.00 -5.78 -13.56
N GLU A 29 37.51 -4.59 -13.23
CA GLU A 29 36.80 -3.63 -12.38
C GLU A 29 35.50 -3.15 -13.03
N VAL A 30 35.52 -2.85 -14.34
CA VAL A 30 34.30 -2.48 -15.08
C VAL A 30 33.29 -3.63 -15.12
N GLU A 31 33.74 -4.87 -15.27
CA GLU A 31 32.83 -6.03 -15.26
C GLU A 31 32.17 -6.24 -13.89
N GLU A 32 32.94 -6.08 -12.80
CA GLU A 32 32.39 -6.16 -11.45
C GLU A 32 31.42 -5.00 -11.17
N GLN A 33 31.74 -3.79 -11.60
CA GLN A 33 30.82 -2.65 -11.50
C GLN A 33 29.52 -2.88 -12.28
N ARG A 34 29.59 -3.47 -13.48
CA ARG A 34 28.40 -3.85 -14.26
C ARG A 34 27.55 -4.88 -13.53
N ARG A 35 28.20 -5.89 -12.92
CA ARG A 35 27.52 -6.92 -12.13
C ARG A 35 26.79 -6.34 -10.92
N ILE A 36 27.45 -5.46 -10.17
CA ILE A 36 26.85 -4.77 -9.02
C ILE A 36 25.65 -3.94 -9.48
N LEU A 37 25.79 -3.18 -10.56
CA LEU A 37 24.71 -2.35 -11.09
C LEU A 37 23.49 -3.18 -11.48
N GLU A 38 23.70 -4.32 -12.14
CA GLU A 38 22.63 -5.24 -12.53
C GLU A 38 21.93 -5.86 -11.31
N MET A 39 22.68 -6.27 -10.29
CA MET A 39 22.10 -6.76 -9.03
C MET A 39 21.26 -5.68 -8.34
N SER A 40 21.76 -4.44 -8.27
CA SER A 40 21.01 -3.32 -7.69
C SER A 40 19.74 -3.02 -8.47
N LYS A 41 19.79 -3.06 -9.80
CA LYS A 41 18.62 -2.87 -10.66
C LYS A 41 17.55 -3.93 -10.39
N GLN A 42 17.92 -5.21 -10.33
CA GLN A 42 17.00 -6.30 -10.04
C GLN A 42 16.38 -6.17 -8.65
N GLN A 43 17.15 -5.75 -7.65
CA GLN A 43 16.63 -5.48 -6.30
C GLN A 43 15.59 -4.37 -6.32
N LEU A 44 15.85 -3.26 -7.02
CA LEU A 44 14.90 -2.15 -7.15
C LEU A 44 13.60 -2.57 -7.84
N GLU A 45 13.70 -3.35 -8.91
CA GLU A 45 12.53 -3.88 -9.63
C GLU A 45 11.69 -4.81 -8.73
N ASN A 46 12.33 -5.69 -7.97
CA ASN A 46 11.65 -6.57 -7.02
C ASN A 46 10.97 -5.79 -5.88
N MET A 47 11.64 -4.76 -5.34
CA MET A 47 11.05 -3.88 -4.32
C MET A 47 9.85 -3.10 -4.89
N ALA A 48 9.95 -2.58 -6.11
CA ALA A 48 8.87 -1.88 -6.78
C ALA A 48 7.65 -2.80 -7.00
N LEU A 49 7.89 -4.05 -7.43
CA LEU A 49 6.84 -5.05 -7.56
C LEU A 49 6.20 -5.35 -6.20
N GLY A 50 7.00 -5.62 -5.17
CA GLY A 50 6.51 -5.88 -3.81
C GLY A 50 5.60 -4.76 -3.29
N ASN A 51 6.03 -3.50 -3.45
CA ASN A 51 5.23 -2.33 -3.08
C ASN A 51 3.92 -2.22 -3.86
N LYS A 52 3.92 -2.58 -5.15
CA LYS A 52 2.71 -2.61 -5.98
C LYS A 52 1.72 -3.66 -5.48
N LEU A 53 2.20 -4.87 -5.17
CA LEU A 53 1.37 -5.95 -4.64
C LEU A 53 0.76 -5.58 -3.29
N GLU A 54 1.55 -4.96 -2.41
CA GLU A 54 1.11 -4.46 -1.10
C GLU A 54 -0.02 -3.43 -1.24
N ARG A 55 0.14 -2.45 -2.13
CA ARG A 55 -0.92 -1.46 -2.41
C ARG A 55 -2.21 -2.10 -2.90
N ILE A 56 -2.12 -3.12 -3.76
CA ILE A 56 -3.31 -3.83 -4.25
C ILE A 56 -4.00 -4.57 -3.11
N ALA A 57 -3.24 -5.27 -2.25
CA ALA A 57 -3.80 -5.98 -1.11
C ALA A 57 -4.56 -5.03 -0.15
N ARG A 58 -3.98 -3.86 0.17
CA ARG A 58 -4.64 -2.84 0.99
C ARG A 58 -5.89 -2.27 0.35
N LYS A 59 -5.90 -2.04 -0.97
CA LYS A 59 -7.13 -1.63 -1.67
C LYS A 59 -8.23 -2.67 -1.52
N ILE A 60 -7.91 -3.95 -1.71
CA ILE A 60 -8.88 -5.06 -1.57
C ILE A 60 -9.42 -5.12 -0.14
N SER A 61 -8.55 -5.09 0.87
CA SER A 61 -8.96 -5.19 2.28
C SER A 61 -9.89 -4.04 2.68
N ARG A 62 -9.59 -2.82 2.24
CA ARG A 62 -10.40 -1.62 2.47
C ARG A 62 -11.70 -1.57 1.68
N GLY A 63 -11.86 -2.43 0.67
CA GLY A 63 -13.00 -2.40 -0.25
C GLY A 63 -12.91 -1.29 -1.30
N ASP A 64 -11.72 -0.73 -1.54
CA ASP A 64 -11.50 0.25 -2.60
C ASP A 64 -11.62 -0.40 -3.98
N ARG A 65 -11.80 0.42 -5.03
CA ARG A 65 -11.91 -0.06 -6.40
C ARG A 65 -10.58 -0.70 -6.85
N VAL A 66 -10.66 -1.97 -7.23
CA VAL A 66 -9.56 -2.76 -7.79
C VAL A 66 -10.02 -3.32 -9.12
N ASN A 67 -9.20 -3.18 -10.17
CA ASN A 67 -9.53 -3.74 -11.47
C ASN A 67 -9.12 -5.23 -11.57
N ASN A 68 -9.63 -5.93 -12.59
CA ASN A 68 -9.34 -7.36 -12.76
C ASN A 68 -7.85 -7.66 -12.96
N GLU A 69 -7.11 -6.75 -13.60
CA GLU A 69 -5.67 -6.89 -13.85
C GLU A 69 -4.85 -6.78 -12.56
N GLU A 70 -5.17 -5.83 -11.69
CA GLU A 70 -4.55 -5.66 -10.37
C GLU A 70 -4.79 -6.91 -9.52
N ARG A 71 -6.03 -7.40 -9.49
CA ARG A 71 -6.39 -8.60 -8.74
C ARG A 71 -5.68 -9.85 -9.28
N ALA A 72 -5.63 -10.00 -10.60
CA ALA A 72 -4.92 -11.09 -11.27
C ALA A 72 -3.40 -11.02 -11.03
N LEU A 73 -2.82 -9.81 -11.05
CA LEU A 73 -1.41 -9.59 -10.76
C LEU A 73 -1.09 -10.06 -9.33
N LEU A 74 -1.90 -9.67 -8.34
CA LEU A 74 -1.71 -10.11 -6.96
C LEU A 74 -1.87 -11.63 -6.83
N GLY A 75 -2.92 -12.21 -7.42
CA GLY A 75 -3.13 -13.66 -7.38
C GLY A 75 -2.01 -14.47 -8.04
N LYS A 76 -1.41 -13.95 -9.13
CA LYS A 76 -0.30 -14.60 -9.83
C LYS A 76 1.00 -14.57 -9.02
N HIS A 77 1.30 -13.45 -8.37
CA HIS A 77 2.58 -13.26 -7.68
C HIS A 77 2.55 -13.64 -6.20
N ASN A 78 1.42 -13.45 -5.52
CA ASN A 78 1.25 -13.75 -4.11
C ASN A 78 -0.21 -14.14 -3.77
N PRO A 79 -0.61 -15.40 -4.03
CA PRO A 79 -1.97 -15.87 -3.81
C PRO A 79 -2.38 -15.85 -2.32
N GLU A 80 -1.46 -16.08 -1.39
CA GLU A 80 -1.75 -15.99 0.04
C GLU A 80 -2.07 -14.56 0.48
N LYS A 81 -1.33 -13.56 0.00
CA LYS A 81 -1.63 -12.15 0.27
C LYS A 81 -3.00 -11.76 -0.30
N LEU A 82 -3.37 -12.26 -1.48
CA LEU A 82 -4.73 -12.08 -2.03
C LEU A 82 -5.78 -12.68 -1.09
N ARG A 83 -5.58 -13.92 -0.64
CA ARG A 83 -6.51 -14.61 0.27
C ARG A 83 -6.70 -13.83 1.58
N LYS A 84 -5.62 -13.36 2.19
CA LYS A 84 -5.66 -12.53 3.41
C LYS A 84 -6.39 -11.20 3.19
N ALA A 85 -6.13 -10.53 2.06
CA ALA A 85 -6.82 -9.29 1.72
C ALA A 85 -8.33 -9.49 1.54
N ASP A 86 -8.75 -10.57 0.89
CA ASP A 86 -10.17 -10.92 0.75
C ASP A 86 -10.83 -11.27 2.11
N MET A 87 -10.11 -12.00 2.98
CA MET A 87 -10.58 -12.26 4.35
C MET A 87 -10.81 -10.96 5.13
N ALA A 88 -9.83 -10.05 5.09
CA ALA A 88 -9.95 -8.74 5.74
C ALA A 88 -11.12 -7.92 5.16
N SER A 89 -11.31 -7.97 3.84
CA SER A 89 -12.44 -7.31 3.16
C SER A 89 -13.79 -7.87 3.61
N LYS A 90 -13.89 -9.19 3.79
CA LYS A 90 -15.09 -9.84 4.31
C LYS A 90 -15.38 -9.39 5.75
N ARG A 91 -14.38 -9.41 6.63
CA ARG A 91 -14.49 -8.94 8.01
C ARG A 91 -14.92 -7.48 8.10
N ARG A 92 -14.35 -6.61 7.26
CA ARG A 92 -14.77 -5.21 7.15
C ARG A 92 -16.26 -5.06 6.87
N LYS A 93 -16.79 -5.82 5.90
CA LYS A 93 -18.23 -5.79 5.56
C LYS A 93 -19.10 -6.28 6.71
N GLU A 94 -18.65 -7.29 7.46
CA GLU A 94 -19.32 -7.75 8.68
C GLU A 94 -19.36 -6.64 9.74
N LEU A 95 -18.24 -5.96 9.97
CA LEU A 95 -18.15 -4.82 10.88
C LEU A 95 -19.06 -3.65 10.45
N GLU A 96 -19.03 -3.27 9.17
CA GLU A 96 -19.92 -2.23 8.62
C GLU A 96 -21.39 -2.56 8.86
N SER A 97 -21.80 -3.81 8.65
CA SER A 97 -23.17 -4.25 8.89
C SER A 97 -23.56 -4.16 10.36
N ARG A 98 -22.65 -4.54 11.26
CA ARG A 98 -22.86 -4.47 12.71
C ARG A 98 -22.98 -3.02 13.17
N LEU A 99 -22.07 -2.15 12.72
CA LEU A 99 -22.08 -0.71 13.05
C LEU A 99 -23.35 -0.02 12.56
N LYS A 100 -23.84 -0.34 11.35
CA LYS A 100 -25.12 0.17 10.83
C LYS A 100 -26.33 -0.29 11.64
N SER A 101 -26.23 -1.44 12.30
CA SER A 101 -27.32 -2.01 13.10
C SER A 101 -27.28 -1.58 14.56
N ALA A 102 -26.24 -0.84 14.97
CA ALA A 102 -26.09 -0.37 16.34
C ALA A 102 -27.20 0.65 16.68
N LYS A 103 -27.90 0.42 17.80
CA LYS A 103 -29.05 1.23 18.22
C LYS A 103 -28.64 2.54 18.89
N ASN A 104 -27.42 2.60 19.41
CA ASN A 104 -26.89 3.75 20.13
C ASN A 104 -25.36 3.75 20.09
N GLU A 105 -24.76 4.86 20.49
CA GLU A 105 -23.30 5.01 20.49
C GLU A 105 -22.58 4.02 21.41
N LYS A 106 -23.20 3.56 22.49
CA LYS A 106 -22.59 2.59 23.39
C LYS A 106 -22.42 1.24 22.67
N GLU A 107 -23.47 0.76 22.02
CA GLU A 107 -23.43 -0.47 21.21
C GLU A 107 -22.40 -0.37 20.08
N ALA A 108 -22.31 0.79 19.42
CA ALA A 108 -21.29 1.03 18.40
C ALA A 108 -19.86 0.97 18.98
N ARG A 109 -19.61 1.59 20.15
CA ARG A 109 -18.32 1.51 20.83
C ARG A 109 -17.95 0.08 21.23
N ASP A 110 -18.92 -0.69 21.71
CA ASP A 110 -18.70 -2.10 22.07
C ASP A 110 -18.31 -2.93 20.84
N ILE A 111 -18.97 -2.70 19.69
CA ILE A 111 -18.61 -3.33 18.40
C ILE A 111 -17.19 -2.95 17.96
N ILE A 112 -16.80 -1.67 18.07
CA ILE A 112 -15.46 -1.19 17.70
C ILE A 112 -14.38 -1.81 18.62
N MET A 113 -14.69 -1.95 19.91
CA MET A 113 -13.78 -2.55 20.87
C MET A 113 -13.54 -4.03 20.57
N GLU A 114 -14.59 -4.79 20.23
CA GLU A 114 -14.45 -6.18 19.81
C GLU A 114 -13.58 -6.32 18.55
N ALA A 115 -13.77 -5.43 17.57
CA ALA A 115 -12.97 -5.40 16.36
C ALA A 115 -11.48 -5.14 16.66
N SER A 116 -11.18 -4.21 17.57
CA SER A 116 -9.81 -3.94 18.03
C SER A 116 -9.17 -5.15 18.71
N VAL A 117 -9.94 -5.88 19.52
CA VAL A 117 -9.48 -7.12 20.18
C VAL A 117 -9.15 -8.20 19.15
N GLU A 118 -9.98 -8.38 18.11
CA GLU A 118 -9.71 -9.34 17.04
C GLU A 118 -8.38 -9.03 16.33
N VAL A 119 -8.12 -7.76 15.99
CA VAL A 119 -6.84 -7.33 15.39
C VAL A 119 -5.67 -7.68 16.31
N GLY A 120 -5.78 -7.37 17.61
CA GLY A 120 -4.75 -7.68 18.60
C GLY A 120 -4.47 -9.18 18.71
N GLN A 121 -5.51 -10.03 18.64
CA GLN A 121 -5.35 -11.49 18.64
C GLN A 121 -4.63 -12.00 17.39
N VAL A 122 -4.99 -11.48 16.21
CA VAL A 122 -4.34 -11.86 14.95
C VAL A 122 -2.84 -11.51 14.97
N LEU A 123 -2.50 -10.30 15.40
CA LEU A 123 -1.10 -9.86 15.51
C LEU A 123 -0.31 -10.70 16.53
N SER A 124 -0.94 -11.06 17.65
CA SER A 124 -0.31 -11.93 18.67
C SER A 124 -0.03 -13.35 18.15
N ASN A 125 -0.83 -13.84 17.20
CA ASN A 125 -0.68 -15.15 16.58
C ASN A 125 0.36 -15.18 15.43
N LYS A 126 1.19 -14.14 15.31
CA LYS A 126 2.27 -14.00 14.31
C LYS A 126 1.80 -13.92 12.85
N ASP A 127 0.52 -13.66 12.58
CA ASP A 127 0.08 -13.31 11.22
C ASP A 127 0.06 -11.79 11.03
N ASN A 128 1.25 -11.19 11.06
CA ASN A 128 1.41 -9.72 10.98
C ASN A 128 0.78 -9.15 9.71
N GLU A 129 0.98 -9.82 8.58
CA GLU A 129 0.45 -9.38 7.29
C GLU A 129 -1.09 -9.37 7.29
N TYR A 130 -1.74 -10.41 7.80
CA TYR A 130 -3.19 -10.40 7.91
C TYR A 130 -3.67 -9.37 8.92
N GLY A 131 -3.00 -9.24 10.07
CA GLY A 131 -3.34 -8.27 11.11
C GLY A 131 -3.27 -6.83 10.63
N GLU A 132 -2.24 -6.45 9.87
CA GLU A 132 -2.13 -5.13 9.25
C GLU A 132 -3.26 -4.86 8.24
N LEU A 133 -3.55 -5.84 7.37
CA LEU A 133 -4.63 -5.71 6.39
C LEU A 133 -6.01 -5.60 7.07
N LEU A 134 -6.21 -6.33 8.16
CA LEU A 134 -7.43 -6.31 8.96
C LEU A 134 -7.59 -4.98 9.70
N SER A 135 -6.52 -4.47 10.31
CA SER A 135 -6.49 -3.15 10.96
C SER A 135 -6.87 -2.04 9.98
N ASP A 136 -6.21 -1.99 8.82
CA ASP A 136 -6.51 -1.03 7.75
C ASP A 136 -7.97 -1.09 7.30
N ALA A 137 -8.53 -2.30 7.23
CA ALA A 137 -9.89 -2.53 6.81
C ALA A 137 -10.90 -2.05 7.87
N TYR A 138 -10.64 -2.31 9.15
CA TYR A 138 -11.47 -1.84 10.26
C TYR A 138 -11.42 -0.34 10.43
N ASP A 139 -10.24 0.29 10.35
CA ASP A 139 -10.09 1.74 10.39
C ASP A 139 -10.95 2.43 9.32
N LYS A 140 -10.96 1.85 8.10
CA LYS A 140 -11.81 2.32 7.00
C LYS A 140 -13.30 2.25 7.33
N ALA A 141 -13.77 1.12 7.85
CA ALA A 141 -15.18 0.93 8.23
C ALA A 141 -15.61 1.89 9.36
N ILE A 142 -14.77 2.04 10.38
CA ILE A 142 -15.02 2.91 11.55
C ILE A 142 -15.06 4.38 11.10
N HIS A 143 -14.10 4.79 10.27
CA HIS A 143 -14.07 6.15 9.71
C HIS A 143 -15.34 6.45 8.90
N GLU A 144 -15.78 5.51 8.06
CA GLU A 144 -17.00 5.66 7.26
C GLU A 144 -18.26 5.73 8.14
N TYR A 145 -18.33 4.94 9.20
CA TYR A 145 -19.41 5.00 10.19
C TYR A 145 -19.51 6.38 10.84
N HIS A 146 -18.41 6.92 11.38
CA HIS A 146 -18.40 8.26 11.98
C HIS A 146 -18.69 9.38 10.96
N SER A 147 -18.18 9.24 9.74
CA SER A 147 -18.48 10.17 8.63
C SER A 147 -19.95 10.11 8.20
N GLY A 148 -20.63 8.97 8.36
CA GLY A 148 -22.06 8.81 8.13
C GLY A 148 -22.91 9.53 9.17
N ILE A 149 -22.59 9.35 10.46
CA ILE A 149 -23.30 9.99 11.58
C ILE A 149 -23.29 11.52 11.47
N SER A 150 -22.14 12.11 11.12
CA SER A 150 -22.02 13.57 10.94
C SER A 150 -22.88 14.10 9.78
N LYS A 151 -23.18 13.28 8.77
CA LYS A 151 -24.06 13.66 7.66
C LYS A 151 -25.54 13.49 7.99
N GLU A 152 -25.91 12.46 8.75
CA GLU A 152 -27.30 12.22 9.17
C GLU A 152 -27.78 13.26 10.18
N SER A 153 -26.95 13.61 11.17
CA SER A 153 -27.23 14.68 12.13
C SER A 153 -27.39 16.07 11.49
N GLY A 154 -26.69 16.33 10.39
CA GLY A 154 -26.88 17.55 9.60
C GLY A 154 -28.20 17.57 8.81
N LYS A 155 -28.66 16.42 8.32
CA LYS A 155 -29.93 16.29 7.58
C LYS A 155 -31.15 16.41 8.48
N SER A 156 -31.13 15.77 9.66
CA SER A 156 -32.23 15.85 10.63
C SER A 156 -32.48 17.29 11.10
N ASN A 157 -31.41 18.08 11.28
CA ASN A 157 -31.53 19.49 11.63
C ASN A 157 -32.12 20.34 10.49
N MET A 158 -31.74 20.08 9.23
CA MET A 158 -32.31 20.75 8.06
C MET A 158 -33.80 20.41 7.86
N GLU A 159 -34.18 19.14 8.00
CA GLU A 159 -35.57 18.68 7.89
C GLU A 159 -36.46 19.31 8.97
N ALA A 160 -35.98 19.35 10.23
CA ALA A 160 -36.67 20.03 11.32
C ALA A 160 -36.85 21.55 11.07
N ILE A 161 -35.84 22.21 10.50
CA ILE A 161 -35.93 23.64 10.14
C ILE A 161 -36.95 23.86 9.03
N ILE A 162 -37.01 23.00 8.01
CA ILE A 162 -37.97 23.08 6.90
C ILE A 162 -39.40 22.86 7.42
N GLU A 163 -39.61 21.87 8.28
CA GLU A 163 -40.92 21.58 8.88
C GLU A 163 -41.41 22.73 9.78
N HIS A 164 -40.52 23.32 10.59
CA HIS A 164 -40.85 24.48 11.42
C HIS A 164 -41.16 25.74 10.59
N ARG A 165 -40.55 25.89 9.42
CA ARG A 165 -40.83 27.01 8.49
C ARG A 165 -42.17 26.82 7.77
N ASN A 166 -42.52 25.60 7.41
CA ASN A 166 -43.78 25.26 6.73
C ASN A 166 -44.99 25.33 7.66
N THR A 167 -44.82 25.00 8.94
CA THR A 167 -45.87 25.13 9.97
C THR A 167 -46.20 26.59 10.28
N LYS A 168 -45.20 27.47 10.38
CA LYS A 168 -45.43 28.92 10.54
C LYS A 168 -46.18 29.53 9.36
N ARG A 169 -45.82 29.20 8.12
CA ARG A 169 -46.53 29.69 6.93
C ARG A 169 -48.00 29.24 6.84
N LYS A 170 -48.35 28.08 7.39
CA LYS A 170 -49.76 27.61 7.43
C LYS A 170 -50.62 28.36 8.45
N LEU A 171 -50.01 28.92 9.50
CA LEU A 171 -50.72 29.74 10.50
C LEU A 171 -51.04 31.13 9.94
N ASP A 172 -50.17 31.70 9.10
CA ASP A 172 -50.36 33.03 8.51
C ASP A 172 -51.40 33.07 7.36
N ILE A 173 -51.87 31.91 6.87
CA ILE A 173 -52.86 31.82 5.77
C ILE A 173 -54.29 31.59 6.32
N LYS A 174 -54.46 31.40 7.64
CA LYS A 174 -55.77 31.36 8.30
C LYS A 174 -56.10 32.72 8.93
N ILE A 175 -56.33 33.74 8.09
CA ILE A 175 -57.05 34.98 8.47
C ILE A 175 -58.11 35.24 7.41
#